data_AF-A0A958UWK2-F1
#
_entry.id   AF-A0A958UWK2-F1
#
_cell.length_a   1.000
_cell.length_b   1.000
_cell.length_c   1.000
_cell.angle_alpha   90.00
_cell.angle_beta   90.00
_cell.angle_gamma   90.00
#
_symmetry.space_group_name_H-M   'P 1'
#
loop_
_entity.id
_entity.type
_entity.pdbx_description
1 polymer ?
#
loop_
_entity_poly.entity_id
_entity_poly.type
_entity_poly.pdbx_seq_one_letter_code
_entity_poly.pdbx_strand_id
1 'polypeptide(L)'
;QGQYNYTFSRSGAGSTFPSYLTAPPDGYYNVGLNVSIPIFDSNRQNINKQIASIQSDQLNTSRDNLKLTIQKNVNDAVLQMVNQISNIEISKVFEETAKEALDLTQTSYANGAVNIVQLLDAQNNYLQAQLARSNATYNYLLSAMALERYLGNFFLLQTPEERQEFITRFLEFSNKN
;
A
#
# COMPACT_ATOMS: atom_id res chain seq x y z
N GLN A 1 3.74 -50.38 2.31
CA GLN A 1 2.77 -49.46 2.94
C GLN A 1 1.68 -50.33 3.54
N GLY A 2 1.54 -50.38 4.86
CA GLY A 2 0.49 -51.16 5.51
C GLY A 2 -0.78 -50.32 5.61
N GLN A 3 -1.85 -50.75 4.96
CA GLN A 3 -3.18 -50.16 5.14
C GLN A 3 -3.95 -51.08 6.08
N TYR A 4 -4.36 -50.59 7.25
CA TYR A 4 -5.25 -51.31 8.15
C TYR A 4 -6.67 -50.81 7.92
N ASN A 5 -7.52 -51.68 7.36
CA ASN A 5 -8.92 -51.39 7.12
C ASN A 5 -9.76 -52.20 8.12
N TYR A 6 -10.44 -51.53 9.04
CA TYR A 6 -11.41 -52.16 9.94
C TYR A 6 -12.82 -51.79 9.50
N THR A 7 -13.53 -52.75 8.91
CA THR A 7 -14.94 -52.60 8.53
C THR A 7 -15.81 -53.22 9.61
N PHE A 8 -16.56 -52.41 10.35
CA PHE A 8 -17.58 -52.90 11.26
C PHE A 8 -18.90 -53.02 10.49
N SER A 9 -19.29 -54.25 10.11
CA SER A 9 -20.63 -54.53 9.60
C SER A 9 -21.44 -55.24 10.68
N ARG A 10 -22.64 -54.74 10.96
CA ARG A 10 -23.60 -55.44 11.80
C ARG A 10 -24.49 -56.29 10.90
N SER A 11 -24.33 -57.62 10.94
CA SER A 11 -25.30 -58.58 10.43
C SER A 11 -25.80 -59.44 11.59
N GLY A 12 -27.13 -59.62 11.70
CA GLY A 12 -27.75 -60.34 12.83
C GLY A 12 -29.20 -59.94 13.07
N ALA A 13 -29.91 -60.73 13.88
CA ALA A 13 -31.34 -60.56 14.16
C ALA A 13 -31.69 -59.12 14.57
N GLY A 14 -32.63 -58.51 13.83
CA GLY A 14 -32.91 -57.07 13.83
C GLY A 14 -32.44 -56.32 12.58
N SER A 15 -31.71 -56.99 11.66
CA SER A 15 -31.40 -56.47 10.32
C SER A 15 -32.49 -56.72 9.27
N THR A 16 -33.58 -57.41 9.65
CA THR A 16 -34.75 -57.67 8.80
C THR A 16 -35.88 -56.72 9.16
N PHE A 17 -36.45 -56.08 8.15
CA PHE A 17 -37.52 -55.11 8.29
C PHE A 17 -38.81 -55.75 8.82
N PRO A 18 -39.53 -55.14 9.80
CA PRO A 18 -40.79 -55.68 10.29
C PRO A 18 -41.87 -55.65 9.20
N SER A 19 -42.53 -56.77 8.95
CA SER A 19 -43.46 -56.99 7.82
C SER A 19 -44.74 -56.14 7.82
N TYR A 20 -44.96 -55.29 8.82
CA TYR A 20 -46.12 -54.38 8.94
C TYR A 20 -45.82 -52.94 8.51
N LEU A 21 -44.57 -52.64 8.13
CA LEU A 21 -44.21 -51.38 7.49
C LEU A 21 -44.08 -51.63 5.98
N THR A 22 -44.55 -50.70 5.15
CA THR A 22 -44.80 -50.94 3.71
C THR A 22 -43.58 -50.76 2.80
N ALA A 23 -42.45 -50.27 3.30
CA ALA A 23 -41.19 -50.22 2.55
C ALA A 23 -39.99 -50.15 3.51
N PRO A 24 -38.95 -50.99 3.35
CA PRO A 24 -37.70 -50.81 4.10
C PRO A 24 -37.15 -49.40 3.84
N PRO A 25 -36.50 -48.73 4.81
CA PRO A 25 -35.78 -47.51 4.51
C PRO A 25 -34.69 -47.88 3.50
N ASP A 26 -34.72 -47.25 2.32
CA ASP A 26 -33.64 -47.36 1.34
C ASP A 26 -32.35 -46.86 1.99
N GLY A 27 -31.47 -47.78 2.36
CA GLY A 27 -30.19 -47.37 2.94
C GLY A 27 -29.41 -48.51 3.54
N TYR A 28 -28.46 -49.05 2.78
CA TYR A 28 -27.29 -49.69 3.38
C TYR A 28 -26.43 -48.60 4.01
N TYR A 29 -26.42 -48.50 5.34
CA TYR A 29 -25.54 -47.55 6.05
C TYR A 29 -24.20 -48.23 6.35
N ASN A 30 -23.16 -47.86 5.59
CA ASN A 30 -21.79 -48.28 5.86
C ASN A 30 -21.06 -47.15 6.60
N VAL A 31 -20.48 -47.48 7.75
CA VAL A 31 -19.58 -46.58 8.49
C VAL A 31 -18.23 -47.30 8.61
N GLY A 32 -17.22 -46.75 7.95
CA GLY A 32 -15.85 -47.27 7.98
C GLY A 32 -14.88 -46.19 8.47
N LEU A 33 -13.88 -46.61 9.25
CA LEU A 33 -12.77 -45.76 9.67
C LEU A 33 -11.49 -46.27 8.99
N ASN A 34 -10.88 -45.43 8.15
CA ASN A 34 -9.60 -45.71 7.52
C ASN A 34 -8.49 -44.95 8.24
N VAL A 35 -7.50 -45.69 8.77
CA VAL A 35 -6.30 -45.10 9.39
C VAL A 35 -5.08 -45.61 8.64
N SER A 36 -4.27 -44.68 8.13
CA SER A 36 -3.04 -44.97 7.39
C SER A 36 -1.85 -44.36 8.12
N ILE A 37 -0.92 -45.22 8.55
CA ILE A 37 0.34 -44.80 9.19
C ILE A 37 1.50 -45.32 8.33
N PRO A 38 2.24 -44.47 7.62
CA PRO A 38 3.39 -44.90 6.86
C PRO A 38 4.52 -45.35 7.81
N ILE A 39 4.96 -46.60 7.68
CA ILE A 39 5.98 -47.19 8.58
C ILE A 39 7.42 -46.88 8.10
N PHE A 40 7.59 -46.60 6.80
CA PHE A 40 8.88 -46.21 6.20
C PHE A 40 8.64 -45.35 4.97
N ASP A 41 9.26 -44.17 4.91
CA ASP A 41 9.08 -43.18 3.85
C ASP A 41 10.41 -42.64 3.29
N SER A 42 11.52 -43.33 3.53
CA SER A 42 12.86 -42.94 3.09
C SER A 42 13.27 -41.52 3.49
N ASN A 43 12.95 -41.09 4.72
CA ASN A 43 13.29 -39.76 5.28
C ASN A 43 12.54 -38.57 4.63
N ARG A 44 11.54 -38.85 3.78
CA ARG A 44 10.79 -37.82 3.04
C ARG A 44 10.05 -36.86 3.96
N GLN A 45 9.48 -37.34 5.07
CA GLN A 45 8.81 -36.48 6.06
C GLN A 45 9.76 -35.46 6.68
N ASN A 46 11.00 -35.85 7.00
CA ASN A 46 12.00 -34.92 7.54
C ASN A 46 12.46 -33.90 6.49
N ILE A 47 12.66 -34.33 5.24
CA ILE A 47 12.98 -33.43 4.13
C ILE A 47 11.84 -32.42 3.92
N ASN A 48 10.59 -32.88 3.86
CA ASN A 48 9.42 -32.01 3.71
C ASN A 48 9.29 -31.01 4.87
N LYS A 49 9.57 -31.46 6.11
CA LYS A 49 9.61 -30.58 7.28
C LYS A 49 10.71 -29.52 7.15
N GLN A 50 11.90 -29.90 6.69
CA GLN A 50 13.01 -28.96 6.50
C GLN A 50 12.70 -27.95 5.38
N ILE A 51 12.11 -28.39 4.27
CA ILE A 51 11.64 -27.52 3.19
C ILE A 51 10.60 -26.52 3.73
N ALA A 52 9.61 -26.99 4.49
CA ALA A 52 8.60 -26.12 5.10
C ALA A 52 9.22 -25.09 6.07
N SER A 53 10.24 -25.51 6.84
CA SER A 53 11.00 -24.59 7.72
C SER A 53 11.72 -23.51 6.91
N ILE A 54 12.46 -23.90 5.87
CA ILE A 54 13.16 -22.96 4.98
C ILE A 54 12.18 -21.99 4.31
N GLN A 55 11.03 -22.48 3.84
CA GLN A 55 9.98 -21.63 3.28
C GLN A 55 9.44 -20.63 4.31
N SER A 56 9.25 -21.06 5.56
CA SER A 56 8.83 -20.15 6.64
C SER A 56 9.88 -19.08 6.92
N ASP A 57 11.16 -19.44 6.96
CA ASP A 57 12.26 -18.49 7.19
C ASP A 57 12.38 -17.49 6.03
N GLN A 58 12.16 -17.95 4.80
CA GLN A 58 12.09 -17.09 3.62
C GLN A 58 10.93 -16.11 3.69
N LEU A 59 9.74 -16.56 4.12
CA LEU A 59 8.57 -15.68 4.31
C LEU A 59 8.82 -14.64 5.42
N ASN A 60 9.47 -15.03 6.51
CA ASN A 60 9.85 -14.10 7.58
C ASN A 60 10.81 -13.03 7.06
N THR A 61 11.85 -13.43 6.33
CA THR A 61 12.81 -12.51 5.71
C THR A 61 12.12 -11.58 4.71
N SER A 62 11.20 -12.10 3.90
CA SER A 62 10.42 -11.31 2.94
C SER A 62 9.55 -10.26 3.65
N ARG A 63 8.92 -10.64 4.77
CA ARG A 63 8.13 -9.73 5.61
C ARG A 63 9.00 -8.61 6.19
N ASP A 64 10.18 -8.92 6.70
CA ASP A 64 11.09 -7.93 7.27
C ASP A 64 11.59 -6.94 6.21
N ASN A 65 11.96 -7.45 5.02
CA ASN A 65 12.31 -6.62 3.87
C ASN A 65 11.16 -5.72 3.42
N LEU A 66 9.92 -6.22 3.42
CA LEU A 66 8.74 -5.42 3.09
C LEU A 66 8.54 -4.30 4.12
N LYS A 67 8.71 -4.58 5.42
CA LYS A 67 8.63 -3.57 6.48
C LYS A 67 9.68 -2.48 6.29
N LEU A 68 10.93 -2.84 6.03
CA LEU A 68 12.01 -1.88 5.74
C LEU A 68 11.71 -1.05 4.49
N THR A 69 11.16 -1.68 3.46
CA THR A 69 10.78 -0.99 2.21
C THR A 69 9.67 0.02 2.45
N ILE A 70 8.64 -0.33 3.23
CA ILE A 70 7.56 0.60 3.59
C ILE A 70 8.14 1.78 4.38
N GLN A 71 8.97 1.50 5.39
CA GLN A 71 9.60 2.56 6.19
C GLN A 71 10.45 3.49 5.30
N LYS A 72 11.24 2.94 4.39
CA LYS A 72 12.02 3.74 3.43
C LYS A 72 11.11 4.60 2.56
N ASN A 73 10.08 4.02 1.95
CA ASN A 73 9.16 4.75 1.07
C ASN A 73 8.46 5.91 1.79
N VAL A 74 8.07 5.72 3.05
CA VAL A 74 7.49 6.80 3.88
C VAL A 74 8.52 7.91 4.11
N ASN A 75 9.75 7.58 4.50
CA ASN A 75 10.80 8.57 4.72
C ASN A 75 11.14 9.35 3.44
N ASP A 76 11.27 8.65 2.31
CA ASP A 76 11.54 9.25 1.01
C ASP A 76 10.39 10.19 0.59
N ALA A 77 9.14 9.79 0.83
CA ALA A 77 7.96 10.62 0.55
C ALA A 77 7.89 11.88 1.41
N VAL A 78 8.21 11.77 2.71
CA VAL A 78 8.29 12.92 3.63
C VAL A 78 9.38 13.88 3.17
N LEU A 79 10.59 13.38 2.88
CA LEU A 79 11.69 14.21 2.39
C LEU A 79 11.33 14.91 1.08
N GLN A 80 10.68 14.19 0.16
CA GLN A 80 10.21 14.76 -1.10
C GLN A 80 9.19 15.88 -0.87
N MET A 81 8.22 15.69 0.03
CA MET A 81 7.24 16.72 0.36
C MET A 81 7.90 17.97 0.95
N VAL A 82 8.85 17.81 1.86
CA VAL A 82 9.62 18.92 2.44
C VAL A 82 10.39 19.68 1.34
N ASN A 83 11.02 18.96 0.42
CA ASN A 83 11.69 19.59 -0.72
C ASN A 83 10.72 20.38 -1.61
N GLN A 84 9.49 19.89 -1.82
CA GLN A 84 8.50 20.63 -2.61
C GLN A 84 8.01 21.90 -1.92
N ILE A 85 7.94 21.92 -0.58
CA ILE A 85 7.66 23.16 0.17
C ILE A 85 8.73 24.21 -0.13
N SER A 86 10.01 23.83 -0.07
CA SER A 86 11.12 24.73 -0.42
C SER A 86 11.06 25.19 -1.88
N ASN A 87 10.69 24.30 -2.82
CA ASN A 87 10.53 24.67 -4.23
C ASN A 87 9.41 25.68 -4.46
N ILE A 88 8.31 25.62 -3.69
CA ILE A 88 7.25 26.63 -3.76
C ILE A 88 7.80 28.00 -3.36
N GLU A 89 8.55 28.07 -2.26
CA GLU A 89 9.14 29.32 -1.77
C GLU A 89 10.12 29.92 -2.80
N ILE A 90 11.03 29.09 -3.34
CA ILE A 90 11.98 29.50 -4.37
C ILE A 90 11.25 29.99 -5.62
N SER A 91 10.22 29.26 -6.07
CA SER A 91 9.46 29.61 -7.28
C SER A 91 8.67 30.91 -7.10
N LYS A 92 8.21 31.19 -5.87
CA LYS A 92 7.57 32.46 -5.52
C LYS A 92 8.55 33.63 -5.60
N VAL A 93 9.74 33.49 -5.01
CA VAL A 93 10.81 34.51 -5.11
C VAL A 93 11.21 34.75 -6.57
N PHE A 94 11.30 33.67 -7.37
CA PHE A 94 11.61 33.78 -8.78
C PHE A 94 10.52 34.53 -9.58
N GLU A 95 9.24 34.25 -9.33
CA GLU A 95 8.13 35.00 -9.93
C GLU A 95 8.17 36.49 -9.55
N GLU A 96 8.40 36.80 -8.28
CA GLU A 96 8.51 38.19 -7.79
C GLU A 96 9.66 38.93 -8.47
N THR A 97 10.82 38.29 -8.56
CA THR A 97 12.00 38.86 -9.24
C THR A 97 11.75 39.08 -10.74
N ALA A 98 11.11 38.12 -11.40
CA ALA A 98 10.77 38.25 -12.83
C ALA A 98 9.72 39.35 -13.07
N LYS A 99 8.82 39.57 -12.12
CA LYS A 99 7.84 40.66 -12.16
C LYS A 99 8.52 42.03 -12.06
N GLU A 100 9.43 42.20 -11.10
CA GLU A 100 10.18 43.45 -10.95
C GLU A 100 11.01 43.77 -12.21
N ALA A 101 11.64 42.75 -12.80
CA ALA A 101 12.38 42.89 -14.05
C ALA A 101 11.47 43.31 -15.22
N LEU A 102 10.26 42.76 -15.28
CA LEU A 102 9.26 43.17 -16.26
C LEU A 102 8.83 44.62 -16.06
N ASP A 103 8.54 45.04 -14.83
CA ASP A 103 8.11 46.40 -14.52
C ASP A 103 9.20 47.44 -14.88
N LEU A 104 10.47 47.13 -14.60
CA LEU A 104 11.61 47.94 -15.01
C LEU A 104 11.76 48.01 -16.54
N THR A 105 11.58 46.88 -17.22
CA THR A 105 11.69 46.81 -18.68
C THR A 105 10.55 47.55 -19.36
N GLN A 106 9.32 47.48 -18.83
CA GLN A 106 8.18 48.25 -19.30
C GLN A 106 8.43 49.75 -19.19
N THR A 107 8.94 50.20 -18.05
CA THR A 107 9.33 51.60 -17.83
C THR A 107 10.42 52.04 -18.82
N SER A 108 11.44 51.21 -19.01
CA SER A 108 12.52 51.48 -19.94
C SER A 108 12.04 51.54 -21.40
N TYR A 109 11.08 50.68 -21.77
CA TYR A 109 10.49 50.65 -23.10
C TYR A 109 9.65 51.91 -23.37
N ALA A 110 8.85 52.31 -22.38
CA ALA A 110 8.07 53.55 -22.44
C ALA A 110 8.96 54.79 -22.61
N ASN A 111 10.17 54.78 -22.03
CA ASN A 111 11.18 55.81 -22.19
C ASN A 111 12.05 55.67 -23.46
N GLY A 112 11.82 54.63 -24.28
CA GLY A 112 12.58 54.36 -25.50
C GLY A 112 14.00 53.82 -25.27
N ALA A 113 14.36 53.44 -24.04
CA ALA A 113 15.70 52.94 -23.67
C ALA A 113 15.93 51.46 -24.02
N VAL A 114 14.86 50.69 -24.19
CA VAL A 114 14.89 49.29 -24.66
C VAL A 114 13.92 49.09 -25.82
N ASN A 115 14.16 48.07 -26.63
CA ASN A 115 13.30 47.77 -27.77
C ASN A 115 12.15 46.81 -27.40
N ILE A 116 11.21 46.62 -28.34
CA ILE A 116 10.04 45.74 -28.13
C ILE A 116 10.43 44.27 -27.89
N VAL A 117 11.54 43.80 -28.46
CA VAL A 117 12.01 42.42 -28.26
C VAL A 117 12.39 42.20 -26.81
N GLN A 118 13.14 43.14 -26.20
CA GLN A 118 13.51 43.07 -24.78
C GLN A 118 12.28 43.10 -23.86
N LEU A 119 11.24 43.88 -24.22
CA LEU A 119 9.97 43.85 -23.48
C LEU A 119 9.27 42.49 -23.58
N LEU A 120 9.19 41.91 -24.77
CA LEU A 120 8.61 40.58 -24.98
C LEU A 120 9.39 39.49 -24.24
N ASP A 121 10.73 39.59 -24.19
CA ASP A 121 11.56 38.65 -23.44
C ASP A 121 11.29 38.75 -21.94
N ALA A 122 11.15 39.97 -21.39
CA ALA A 122 10.79 40.16 -19.98
C ALA A 122 9.38 39.63 -19.66
N GLN A 123 8.42 39.84 -20.56
CA GLN A 123 7.07 39.29 -20.42
C GLN A 123 7.07 37.76 -20.44
N ASN A 124 7.81 37.16 -21.37
CA ASN A 124 7.98 35.72 -21.45
C ASN A 124 8.64 35.15 -20.19
N ASN A 125 9.68 35.79 -19.67
CA ASN A 125 10.34 35.36 -18.44
C ASN A 125 9.39 35.39 -17.24
N TYR A 126 8.58 36.44 -17.09
CA TYR A 126 7.57 36.50 -16.03
C TYR A 126 6.49 35.41 -16.17
N LEU A 127 6.02 35.14 -17.40
CA LEU A 127 5.07 34.05 -17.67
C LEU A 127 5.67 32.67 -17.32
N GLN A 128 6.94 32.43 -17.67
CA GLN A 128 7.64 31.20 -17.30
C GLN A 128 7.79 31.06 -15.78
N ALA A 129 8.06 32.16 -15.07
CA ALA A 129 8.16 32.14 -13.61
C ALA A 129 6.80 31.84 -12.94
N GLN A 130 5.71 32.40 -13.43
CA GLN A 130 4.35 32.05 -12.98
C GLN A 130 4.04 30.56 -13.20
N LEU A 131 4.38 30.04 -14.39
CA LEU A 131 4.20 28.62 -14.70
C LEU A 131 5.03 27.74 -13.76
N ALA A 132 6.27 28.12 -13.47
CA ALA A 132 7.13 27.41 -12.53
C ALA A 132 6.52 27.35 -11.13
N ARG A 133 5.98 28.46 -10.60
CA ARG A 133 5.29 28.47 -9.29
C ARG A 133 4.03 27.61 -9.27
N SER A 134 3.23 27.67 -10.34
CA SER A 134 2.05 26.82 -10.47
C SER A 134 2.44 25.33 -10.45
N ASN A 135 3.46 24.95 -11.23
CA ASN A 135 3.98 23.60 -11.25
C ASN A 135 4.57 23.17 -9.89
N ALA A 136 5.27 24.06 -9.18
CA ALA A 136 5.79 23.75 -7.84
C ALA A 136 4.65 23.44 -6.86
N THR A 137 3.56 24.21 -6.91
CA THR A 137 2.36 23.97 -6.09
C THR A 137 1.70 22.63 -6.44
N TYR A 138 1.59 22.30 -7.73
CA TYR A 138 1.05 21.02 -8.18
C TYR A 138 1.93 19.83 -7.75
N ASN A 139 3.25 19.96 -7.87
CA ASN A 139 4.20 18.92 -7.45
C ASN A 139 4.15 18.68 -5.94
N TYR A 140 3.94 19.73 -5.14
CA TYR A 140 3.68 19.59 -3.71
C TYR A 140 2.43 18.74 -3.45
N LEU A 141 1.30 19.03 -4.11
CA LEU A 141 0.07 18.25 -3.95
C LEU A 141 0.26 16.78 -4.34
N LEU A 142 0.97 16.51 -5.45
CA LEU A 142 1.33 15.15 -5.84
C LEU A 142 2.17 14.44 -4.78
N SER A 143 3.16 15.14 -4.20
CA SER A 143 4.01 14.57 -3.14
C SER A 143 3.23 14.30 -1.84
N ALA A 144 2.27 15.15 -1.50
CA ALA A 144 1.37 14.94 -0.37
C ALA A 144 0.47 13.71 -0.59
N MET A 145 -0.17 13.57 -1.77
CA MET A 145 -0.97 12.38 -2.10
C MET A 145 -0.13 11.09 -2.12
N ALA A 146 1.13 11.15 -2.56
CA ALA A 146 2.03 10.00 -2.52
C ALA A 146 2.32 9.57 -1.07
N LEU A 147 2.57 10.54 -0.17
CA LEU A 147 2.75 10.28 1.26
C LEU A 147 1.50 9.64 1.87
N GLU A 148 0.32 10.19 1.59
CA GLU A 148 -0.96 9.63 2.03
C GLU A 148 -1.17 8.18 1.59
N ARG A 149 -0.85 7.88 0.34
CA ARG A 149 -0.92 6.52 -0.18
C ARG A 149 0.01 5.55 0.57
N TYR A 150 1.21 5.97 0.94
CA TYR A 150 2.13 5.13 1.73
C TYR A 150 1.67 4.95 3.17
N LEU A 151 1.03 5.96 3.75
CA LEU A 151 0.43 5.88 5.09
C LEU A 151 -0.88 5.09 5.11
N GLY A 152 -1.48 4.84 3.93
CA GLY A 152 -2.79 4.18 3.81
C GLY A 152 -3.95 5.04 4.31
N ASN A 153 -3.73 6.35 4.43
CA ASN A 153 -4.74 7.29 4.92
C ASN A 153 -4.70 8.59 4.10
N PHE A 154 -5.86 9.07 3.65
CA PHE A 154 -6.01 10.20 2.75
C PHE A 154 -6.56 11.43 3.50
N PHE A 155 -5.69 12.16 4.19
CA PHE A 155 -6.04 13.34 4.99
C PHE A 155 -6.61 14.49 4.16
N LEU A 156 -6.20 14.61 2.90
CA LEU A 156 -6.67 15.62 1.95
C LEU A 156 -8.13 15.39 1.52
N LEU A 157 -8.63 14.16 1.66
CA LEU A 157 -10.01 13.77 1.33
C LEU A 157 -10.90 13.66 2.57
N GLN A 158 -10.31 13.75 3.77
CA GLN A 158 -11.01 13.68 5.04
C GLN A 158 -11.64 15.02 5.41
N THR A 159 -12.76 14.94 6.13
CA THR A 159 -13.37 16.12 6.74
C THR A 159 -12.42 16.73 7.79
N PRO A 160 -12.53 18.04 8.09
CA PRO A 160 -11.67 18.68 9.09
C PRO A 160 -11.70 18.00 10.46
N GLU A 161 -12.82 17.37 10.81
CA GLU A 161 -13.05 16.65 12.08
C GLU A 161 -12.25 15.35 12.14
N GLU A 162 -12.31 14.53 11.09
CA GLU A 162 -11.59 13.24 11.00
C GLU A 162 -10.07 13.44 11.03
N ARG A 163 -9.57 14.50 10.37
CA ARG A 163 -8.15 14.85 10.37
C ARG A 163 -7.64 15.15 11.79
N GLN A 164 -8.44 15.84 12.59
CA GLN A 164 -8.03 16.26 13.93
C GLN A 164 -8.02 15.10 14.94
N GLU A 165 -8.96 14.16 14.80
CA GLU A 165 -8.99 12.93 15.58
C GLU A 165 -7.77 12.04 15.25
N PHE A 166 -7.35 11.99 13.99
CA PHE A 166 -6.12 11.30 13.60
C PHE A 166 -4.88 11.95 14.21
N ILE A 167 -4.72 13.27 14.08
CA ILE A 167 -3.56 13.99 14.63
C ILE A 167 -3.46 13.74 16.14
N THR A 168 -4.59 13.76 16.85
CA THR A 168 -4.63 13.48 18.28
C THR A 168 -4.15 12.06 18.60
N ARG A 169 -4.70 11.05 17.92
CA ARG A 169 -4.27 9.64 18.07
C ARG A 169 -2.80 9.43 17.72
N PHE A 170 -2.31 10.11 16.69
CA PHE A 170 -0.90 10.06 16.28
C PHE A 170 0.02 10.63 17.35
N LEU A 171 -0.31 11.81 17.90
CA LEU A 171 0.46 12.44 18.98
C LEU A 171 0.46 11.59 20.26
N GLU A 172 -0.66 10.96 20.61
CA GLU A 172 -0.74 10.01 21.74
C GLU A 172 0.15 8.78 21.53
N PHE A 173 0.17 8.23 20.31
CA PHE A 173 1.04 7.11 19.97
C PHE A 173 2.52 7.50 20.02
N SER A 174 2.86 8.69 19.51
CA SER A 174 4.24 9.19 19.49
C SER A 174 4.79 9.57 20.86
N ASN A 175 3.93 9.91 21.84
CA ASN A 175 4.34 10.19 23.21
C ASN A 175 4.44 8.92 24.09
N LYS A 176 3.87 7.79 23.64
CA LYS A 176 3.89 6.51 24.38
C LYS A 176 5.05 5.59 24.00
N ASN A 177 5.77 5.89 22.92
CA ASN A 177 7.00 5.22 22.48
C ASN A 177 8.16 6.21 22.52
#